data_AF-A0A379JL61-F1
#
_entry.id   AF-A0A379JL61-F1
#
_cell.length_a   1.000
_cell.length_b   1.000
_cell.length_c   1.000
_cell.angle_alpha   90.00
_cell.angle_beta   90.00
_cell.angle_gamma   90.00
#
_symmetry.space_group_name_H-M   'P 1'
#
loop_
_entity.id
_entity.type
_entity.pdbx_description
1 polymer ?
#
loop_
_entity_poly.entity_id
_entity_poly.type
_entity_poly.pdbx_seq_one_letter_code
_entity_poly.pdbx_strand_id
1 'polypeptide(L)'
;MPKTDKRGEPKSSELPGTLRRSDEHAQEIFAEAHDSALEQYGSEQRAHRVAYAALKHSYEKVGDHWEAKQSRGPSDERAEHGGPNPRGETAEGVDANASKQHLREIATRLEISGRSKMTKDQLVDAIRRYNERARRRAGGRKTPEASGSQR
;
A
#
# COMPACT_ATOMS: atom_id res chain seq x y z
N MET A 1 -7.38 -4.31 17.10
CA MET A 1 -8.86 -4.17 17.05
C MET A 1 -9.40 -4.71 15.73
N PRO A 2 -10.60 -5.31 15.71
CA PRO A 2 -11.27 -5.71 14.46
C PRO A 2 -11.53 -4.52 13.55
N LYS A 3 -11.38 -4.72 12.24
CA LYS A 3 -11.57 -3.72 11.19
C LYS A 3 -12.92 -3.84 10.51
N THR A 4 -13.63 -4.95 10.73
CA THR A 4 -15.00 -5.18 10.29
C THR A 4 -16.00 -4.99 11.43
N ASP A 5 -17.26 -4.75 11.08
CA ASP A 5 -18.38 -4.74 12.00
C ASP A 5 -19.02 -6.13 12.17
N LYS A 6 -20.12 -6.19 12.92
CA LYS A 6 -20.84 -7.46 13.18
C LYS A 6 -21.45 -8.11 11.93
N ARG A 7 -21.49 -7.39 10.81
CA ARG A 7 -21.97 -7.85 9.50
C ARG A 7 -20.83 -8.22 8.55
N GLY A 8 -19.58 -8.00 8.97
CA GLY A 8 -18.40 -8.16 8.11
C GLY A 8 -18.05 -6.92 7.30
N GLU A 9 -18.76 -5.80 7.49
CA GLU A 9 -18.55 -4.58 6.69
C GLU A 9 -17.36 -3.76 7.26
N PRO A 10 -16.52 -3.13 6.43
CA PRO A 10 -15.40 -2.34 6.91
C PRO A 10 -15.83 -1.16 7.78
N LYS A 11 -15.29 -1.08 9.00
CA LYS A 11 -15.47 0.07 9.89
C LYS A 11 -14.55 1.20 9.48
N SER A 12 -15.08 2.18 8.75
CA SER A 12 -14.29 3.34 8.29
C SER A 12 -13.45 3.98 9.40
N SER A 13 -13.99 4.15 10.62
CA SER A 13 -13.26 4.73 11.77
C SER A 13 -12.02 3.93 12.22
N GLU A 14 -12.01 2.61 11.97
CA GLU A 14 -10.93 1.69 12.34
C GLU A 14 -9.86 1.57 11.25
N LEU A 15 -10.15 2.06 10.05
CA LEU A 15 -9.24 1.96 8.91
C LEU A 15 -8.17 3.07 8.93
N PRO A 16 -6.96 2.76 8.43
CA PRO A 16 -5.95 3.78 8.13
C PRO A 16 -6.52 4.89 7.25
N GLY A 17 -6.10 6.13 7.48
CA GLY A 17 -6.65 7.28 6.75
C GLY A 17 -6.51 7.19 5.24
N THR A 18 -5.48 6.50 4.72
CA THR A 18 -5.32 6.25 3.29
C THR A 18 -6.39 5.32 2.74
N LEU A 19 -6.78 4.29 3.50
CA LEU A 19 -7.84 3.37 3.13
C LEU A 19 -9.23 3.98 3.22
N ARG A 20 -9.47 4.87 4.20
CA ARG A 20 -10.74 5.62 4.28
C ARG A 20 -11.02 6.49 3.05
N ARG A 21 -9.97 6.86 2.30
CA ARG A 21 -10.06 7.63 1.06
C ARG A 21 -9.99 6.77 -0.20
N SER A 22 -9.77 5.46 -0.04
CA SER A 22 -9.83 4.48 -1.12
C SER A 22 -11.27 4.05 -1.39
N ASP A 23 -11.49 3.39 -2.52
CA ASP A 23 -12.75 2.71 -2.82
C ASP A 23 -13.08 1.61 -1.79
N GLU A 24 -14.34 1.23 -1.78
CA GLU A 24 -14.91 0.25 -0.84
C GLU A 24 -14.20 -1.11 -0.93
N HIS A 25 -13.86 -1.56 -2.14
CA HIS A 25 -13.23 -2.86 -2.32
C HIS A 25 -11.80 -2.92 -1.74
N ALA A 26 -11.04 -1.82 -1.80
CA ALA A 26 -9.76 -1.70 -1.10
C ALA A 26 -9.93 -1.82 0.43
N GLN A 27 -11.00 -1.23 0.97
CA GLN A 27 -11.32 -1.26 2.40
C GLN A 27 -11.71 -2.67 2.85
N GLU A 28 -12.53 -3.37 2.07
CA GLU A 28 -12.92 -4.77 2.26
C GLU A 28 -11.70 -5.69 2.34
N ILE A 29 -10.85 -5.68 1.30
CA ILE A 29 -9.65 -6.53 1.24
C ILE A 29 -8.79 -6.34 2.48
N PHE A 30 -8.57 -5.09 2.89
CA PHE A 30 -7.76 -4.80 4.06
C PHE A 30 -8.43 -5.28 5.35
N ALA A 31 -9.72 -4.97 5.54
CA ALA A 31 -10.44 -5.28 6.76
C ALA A 31 -10.57 -6.79 6.98
N GLU A 32 -10.96 -7.52 5.94
CA GLU A 32 -11.11 -8.99 5.98
C GLU A 32 -9.76 -9.67 6.23
N ALA A 33 -8.72 -9.31 5.47
CA ALA A 33 -7.40 -9.90 5.64
C ALA A 33 -6.80 -9.57 7.01
N HIS A 34 -7.06 -8.37 7.53
CA HIS A 34 -6.64 -8.00 8.87
C HIS A 34 -7.33 -8.86 9.92
N ASP A 35 -8.65 -8.97 9.89
CA ASP A 35 -9.41 -9.65 10.94
C ASP A 35 -9.16 -11.15 10.93
N SER A 36 -9.10 -11.76 9.74
CA SER A 36 -8.68 -13.16 9.57
C SER A 36 -7.28 -13.41 10.16
N ALA A 37 -6.31 -12.52 9.88
CA ALA A 37 -4.96 -12.66 10.41
C ALA A 37 -4.88 -12.37 11.91
N LEU A 38 -5.73 -11.48 12.44
CA LEU A 38 -5.83 -11.21 13.87
C LEU A 38 -6.39 -12.41 14.62
N GLU A 39 -7.42 -13.05 14.09
CA GLU A 39 -7.97 -14.31 14.62
C GLU A 39 -6.94 -15.43 14.59
N GLN A 40 -6.21 -15.57 13.47
CA GLN A 40 -5.24 -16.64 13.30
C GLN A 40 -3.98 -16.47 14.18
N TYR A 41 -3.48 -15.24 14.33
CA TYR A 41 -2.18 -15.00 14.95
C TYR A 41 -2.24 -14.27 16.29
N GLY A 42 -3.38 -13.69 16.68
CA GLY A 42 -3.54 -12.88 17.89
C GLY A 42 -2.69 -11.61 17.94
N SER A 43 -2.00 -11.26 16.85
CA SER A 43 -1.02 -10.17 16.78
C SER A 43 -1.48 -9.10 15.81
N GLU A 44 -1.85 -7.93 16.34
CA GLU A 44 -2.28 -6.78 15.53
C GLU A 44 -1.20 -6.32 14.54
N GLN A 45 0.07 -6.32 14.94
CA GLN A 45 1.17 -5.97 14.04
C GLN A 45 1.30 -6.95 12.88
N ARG A 46 1.11 -8.24 13.12
CA ARG A 46 1.14 -9.27 12.07
C ARG A 46 -0.08 -9.17 11.17
N ALA A 47 -1.26 -8.94 11.75
CA ALA A 47 -2.50 -8.71 11.02
C ALA A 47 -2.38 -7.53 10.05
N HIS A 48 -1.83 -6.39 10.50
CA HIS A 48 -1.55 -5.25 9.64
C HIS A 48 -0.64 -5.59 8.46
N ARG A 49 0.44 -6.36 8.67
CA ARG A 49 1.35 -6.76 7.60
C ARG A 49 0.65 -7.64 6.56
N VAL A 50 -0.15 -8.61 7.01
CA VAL A 50 -0.93 -9.49 6.12
C VAL A 50 -1.96 -8.69 5.32
N ALA A 51 -2.69 -7.79 5.98
CA ALA A 51 -3.69 -6.96 5.33
C ALA A 51 -3.10 -6.06 4.24
N TYR A 52 -1.96 -5.42 4.50
CA TYR A 52 -1.25 -4.63 3.49
C TYR A 52 -0.67 -5.49 2.37
N ALA A 53 -0.21 -6.71 2.66
CA ALA A 53 0.26 -7.61 1.61
C ALA A 53 -0.88 -8.03 0.67
N ALA A 54 -2.05 -8.36 1.22
CA ALA A 54 -3.25 -8.68 0.46
C ALA A 54 -3.70 -7.49 -0.41
N LEU A 55 -3.75 -6.29 0.19
CA LEU A 55 -4.09 -5.06 -0.52
C LEU A 55 -3.14 -4.78 -1.69
N LYS A 56 -1.82 -4.79 -1.44
CA LYS A 56 -0.79 -4.50 -2.45
C LYS A 56 -0.77 -5.46 -3.64
N HIS A 57 -1.39 -6.63 -3.50
CA HIS A 57 -1.48 -7.60 -4.58
C HIS A 57 -2.43 -7.14 -5.71
N SER A 58 -3.41 -6.29 -5.39
CA SER A 58 -4.40 -5.79 -6.35
C SER A 58 -4.46 -4.27 -6.42
N TYR A 59 -3.87 -3.57 -5.45
CA TYR A 59 -3.90 -2.11 -5.32
C TYR A 59 -2.48 -1.54 -5.21
N GLU A 60 -2.34 -0.30 -5.61
CA GLU A 60 -1.13 0.50 -5.42
C GLU A 60 -1.47 1.86 -4.82
N LYS A 61 -0.49 2.44 -4.12
CA LYS A 61 -0.67 3.69 -3.41
C LYS A 61 -0.42 4.86 -4.35
N VAL A 62 -1.41 5.73 -4.49
CA VAL A 62 -1.36 6.93 -5.33
C VAL A 62 -1.73 8.13 -4.46
N GLY A 63 -0.74 8.97 -4.15
CA GLY A 63 -0.91 10.11 -3.27
C GLY A 63 -1.30 9.70 -1.86
N ASP A 64 -2.54 9.99 -1.49
CA ASP A 64 -3.09 9.79 -0.15
C ASP A 64 -4.15 8.67 -0.05
N HIS A 65 -4.33 7.87 -1.10
CA HIS A 65 -5.23 6.74 -1.16
C HIS A 65 -4.61 5.55 -1.94
N TRP A 66 -5.37 4.47 -2.05
CA TRP A 66 -5.03 3.29 -2.84
C TRP A 66 -5.94 3.20 -4.06
N GLU A 67 -5.36 2.84 -5.20
CA GLU A 67 -6.05 2.65 -6.48
C GLU A 67 -5.81 1.23 -7.00
N ALA A 68 -6.77 0.67 -7.73
CA ALA A 68 -6.63 -0.66 -8.32
C ALA A 68 -5.51 -0.67 -9.37
N LYS A 69 -4.67 -1.71 -9.32
CA LYS A 69 -3.62 -1.95 -10.32
C LYS A 69 -4.26 -2.38 -11.64
N GLN A 70 -3.56 -2.12 -12.74
CA GLN A 70 -3.95 -2.67 -14.05
C GLN A 70 -3.89 -4.21 -14.08
N SER A 71 -2.95 -4.79 -13.34
CA SER A 71 -2.74 -6.24 -13.23
C SER A 71 -2.45 -6.64 -11.79
N ARG A 72 -3.01 -7.77 -11.35
CA ARG A 72 -2.72 -8.35 -10.04
C ARG A 72 -1.32 -8.95 -10.01
N GLY A 73 -0.65 -8.83 -8.88
CA GLY A 73 0.68 -9.40 -8.65
C GLY A 73 1.52 -8.60 -7.65
N PRO A 74 2.72 -9.11 -7.32
CA PRO A 74 3.62 -8.46 -6.38
C PRO A 74 3.98 -7.04 -6.83
N SER A 75 4.02 -6.10 -5.89
CA SER A 75 4.26 -4.68 -6.15
C SER A 75 5.74 -4.32 -6.31
N ASP A 76 6.63 -5.07 -5.66
CA ASP A 76 8.07 -4.80 -5.58
C ASP A 76 8.84 -6.11 -5.32
N GLU A 77 10.17 -6.06 -5.43
CA GLU A 77 11.06 -7.22 -5.20
C GLU A 77 10.82 -7.90 -3.85
N ARG A 78 10.52 -7.11 -2.81
CA ARG A 78 10.20 -7.63 -1.49
C ARG A 78 8.89 -8.42 -1.49
N ALA A 79 7.88 -7.95 -2.19
CA ALA A 79 6.62 -8.68 -2.37
C ALA A 79 6.80 -9.93 -3.24
N GLU A 80 7.67 -9.90 -4.25
CA GLU A 80 8.00 -11.06 -5.08
C GLU A 80 8.65 -12.18 -4.29
N HIS A 81 9.60 -11.84 -3.43
CA HIS A 81 10.28 -12.84 -2.61
C HIS A 81 9.34 -13.50 -1.59
N GLY A 82 8.45 -12.70 -0.99
CA GLY A 82 7.49 -13.18 0.00
C GLY A 82 8.13 -13.88 1.21
N GLY A 83 7.28 -14.59 1.98
CA GLY A 83 7.71 -15.41 3.12
C GLY A 83 8.11 -14.61 4.37
N PRO A 84 8.60 -15.31 5.42
CA PRO A 84 8.93 -14.70 6.71
C PRO A 84 10.18 -13.81 6.67
N ASN A 85 11.10 -14.03 5.73
CA ASN A 85 12.36 -13.30 5.59
C ASN A 85 12.53 -12.74 4.17
N PRO A 86 11.67 -11.79 3.74
CA PRO A 86 11.71 -11.28 2.39
C PRO A 86 12.94 -10.38 2.18
N ARG A 87 13.64 -10.61 1.07
CA ARG A 87 14.79 -9.82 0.60
C ARG A 87 14.35 -8.78 -0.44
N GLY A 88 15.25 -7.87 -0.81
CA GLY A 88 14.97 -6.86 -1.83
C GLY A 88 14.42 -5.55 -1.28
N GLU A 89 14.37 -4.56 -2.17
CA GLU A 89 13.86 -3.22 -1.88
C GLU A 89 12.33 -3.20 -1.84
N THR A 90 11.76 -2.28 -1.06
CA THR A 90 10.31 -2.02 -1.09
C THR A 90 10.02 -0.65 -1.65
N ALA A 91 8.95 -0.58 -2.43
CA ALA A 91 8.44 0.66 -3.01
C ALA A 91 7.34 1.31 -2.16
N GLU A 92 7.16 0.86 -0.90
CA GLU A 92 6.24 1.43 0.09
C GLU A 92 4.78 1.60 -0.41
N GLY A 93 4.32 0.61 -1.18
CA GLY A 93 2.96 0.58 -1.74
C GLY A 93 2.85 1.06 -3.18
N VAL A 94 3.90 1.62 -3.77
CA VAL A 94 3.95 1.87 -5.23
C VAL A 94 4.16 0.56 -5.98
N ASP A 95 3.53 0.38 -7.15
CA ASP A 95 3.79 -0.77 -8.01
C ASP A 95 5.08 -0.55 -8.83
N ALA A 96 6.23 -0.91 -8.26
CA ALA A 96 7.51 -0.87 -8.96
C ALA A 96 7.57 -1.82 -10.17
N ASN A 97 6.69 -2.83 -10.23
CA ASN A 97 6.61 -3.75 -11.35
C ASN A 97 5.79 -3.21 -12.53
N ALA A 98 5.05 -2.11 -12.35
CA ALA A 98 4.26 -1.50 -13.41
C ALA A 98 5.09 -1.05 -14.62
N SER A 99 4.43 -0.85 -15.76
CA SER A 99 5.09 -0.30 -16.94
C SER A 99 5.56 1.14 -16.68
N LYS A 100 6.65 1.55 -17.36
CA LYS A 100 7.13 2.96 -17.29
C LYS A 100 6.03 3.95 -17.69
N GLN A 101 5.18 3.56 -18.64
CA GLN A 101 4.06 4.38 -19.09
C GLN A 101 3.06 4.61 -17.95
N HIS A 102 2.62 3.55 -17.29
CA HIS A 102 1.69 3.64 -16.16
C HIS A 102 2.22 4.50 -15.02
N LEU A 103 3.49 4.31 -14.64
CA LEU A 103 4.15 5.14 -13.63
C LEU A 103 4.22 6.61 -14.04
N ARG A 104 4.40 6.91 -15.34
CA ARG A 104 4.37 8.28 -15.84
C ARG A 104 2.96 8.87 -15.79
N GLU A 105 1.93 8.07 -16.03
CA GLU A 105 0.52 8.49 -15.91
C GLU A 105 0.17 8.81 -14.46
N ILE A 106 0.55 7.95 -13.51
CA ILE A 106 0.45 8.26 -12.08
C ILE A 106 1.20 9.55 -11.73
N ALA A 107 2.47 9.67 -12.14
CA ALA A 107 3.25 10.87 -11.88
C ALA A 107 2.65 12.13 -12.52
N THR A 108 1.88 11.98 -13.59
CA THR A 108 1.14 13.08 -14.22
C THR A 108 -0.05 13.49 -13.38
N ARG A 109 -0.85 12.54 -12.89
CA ARG A 109 -1.98 12.81 -11.99
C ARG A 109 -1.54 13.42 -10.65
N LEU A 110 -0.35 13.05 -10.18
CA LEU A 110 0.29 13.62 -8.98
C LEU A 110 1.06 14.93 -9.25
N GLU A 111 1.04 15.44 -10.50
CA GLU A 111 1.69 16.68 -10.92
C GLU A 111 3.21 16.74 -10.63
N ILE A 112 3.89 15.60 -10.68
CA ILE A 112 5.33 15.51 -10.44
C ILE A 112 6.08 16.20 -11.60
N SER A 113 6.88 17.21 -11.28
CA SER A 113 7.69 17.93 -12.27
C SER A 113 8.86 17.07 -12.77
N GLY A 114 9.24 17.23 -14.04
CA GLY A 114 10.36 16.47 -14.65
C GLY A 114 10.06 15.01 -15.00
N ARG A 115 8.85 14.50 -14.68
CA ARG A 115 8.39 13.12 -14.93
C ARG A 115 8.63 12.59 -16.35
N SER A 116 8.59 13.44 -17.37
CA SER A 116 8.78 13.04 -18.77
C SER A 116 10.20 12.54 -19.06
N LYS A 117 11.20 13.05 -18.33
CA LYS A 117 12.63 12.71 -18.49
C LYS A 117 13.07 11.57 -17.58
N MET A 118 12.24 11.16 -16.62
CA MET A 118 12.60 10.16 -15.62
C MET A 118 12.67 8.74 -16.20
N THR A 119 13.58 7.93 -15.67
CA THR A 119 13.59 6.47 -15.85
C THR A 119 12.44 5.82 -15.06
N LYS A 120 12.24 4.51 -15.22
CA LYS A 120 11.23 3.77 -14.46
C LYS A 120 11.50 3.90 -12.94
N ASP A 121 12.72 3.63 -12.52
CA ASP A 121 13.10 3.67 -11.10
C ASP A 121 13.00 5.08 -10.52
N GLN A 122 13.36 6.11 -11.31
CA GLN A 122 13.18 7.51 -10.91
C GLN A 122 11.69 7.87 -10.74
N LEU A 123 10.80 7.32 -11.56
CA LEU A 123 9.35 7.53 -11.40
C LEU A 123 8.84 6.84 -10.13
N VAL A 124 9.24 5.58 -9.88
CA VAL A 124 8.87 4.84 -8.66
C VAL A 124 9.29 5.63 -7.42
N ASP A 125 10.54 6.08 -7.37
CA ASP A 125 11.05 6.82 -6.22
C ASP A 125 10.39 8.20 -6.08
N ALA A 126 10.12 8.90 -7.18
CA ALA A 126 9.41 10.18 -7.15
C ALA A 126 7.98 10.02 -6.60
N ILE A 127 7.23 9.00 -7.05
CA ILE A 127 5.89 8.69 -6.55
C ILE A 127 5.95 8.29 -5.08
N ARG A 128 6.89 7.43 -4.68
CA ARG A 128 7.10 7.04 -3.28
C ARG A 128 7.28 8.27 -2.38
N ARG A 129 8.19 9.18 -2.77
CA ARG A 129 8.44 10.43 -2.03
C ARG A 129 7.19 11.31 -1.98
N TYR A 130 6.44 11.39 -3.07
CA TYR A 130 5.17 12.13 -3.09
C TYR A 130 4.18 11.55 -2.09
N ASN A 131 3.94 10.23 -2.14
CA ASN A 131 3.03 9.53 -1.23
C ASN A 131 3.41 9.73 0.24
N GLU A 132 4.71 9.68 0.55
CA GLU A 132 5.20 9.92 1.90
C GLU A 132 4.89 11.35 2.38
N ARG A 133 4.96 12.35 1.49
CA ARG A 133 4.58 13.74 1.79
C ARG A 133 3.06 13.89 1.93
N ALA A 134 2.28 13.28 1.05
CA ALA A 134 0.82 13.31 1.10
C ALA A 134 0.30 12.72 2.42
N ARG A 135 0.85 11.57 2.85
CA ARG A 135 0.52 10.96 4.15
C ARG A 135 0.83 11.88 5.34
N ARG A 136 1.97 12.58 5.33
CA ARG A 136 2.33 13.54 6.38
C ARG A 136 1.35 14.72 6.45
N ARG A 137 0.95 15.26 5.29
CA ARG A 137 -0.03 16.36 5.20
C ARG A 137 -1.41 15.94 5.71
N ALA A 138 -1.81 14.71 5.44
CA ALA A 138 -3.08 14.15 5.89
C ALA A 138 -3.11 13.75 7.39
N GLY A 139 -2.08 14.12 8.18
CA GLY A 139 -1.99 13.79 9.61
C GLY A 139 -1.80 12.30 9.90
N GLY A 140 -1.42 11.50 8.90
CA GLY A 140 -1.22 10.07 9.06
C GLY A 140 0.08 9.75 9.82
N ARG A 141 -0.01 9.01 10.93
CA ARG A 141 1.18 8.38 11.55
C ARG A 141 1.89 7.47 10.53
N LYS A 142 3.22 7.29 10.66
CA LYS A 142 3.92 6.23 9.89
C LYS A 142 3.30 4.91 10.34
N THR A 143 2.42 4.34 9.53
CA THR A 143 2.05 2.94 9.70
C THR A 143 3.32 2.14 9.44
N PRO A 144 3.62 1.10 10.23
CA PRO A 144 4.69 0.17 9.93
C PRO A 144 4.28 -0.68 8.72
N GLU A 145 4.15 -0.04 7.55
CA GLU A 145 4.11 -0.69 6.24
C GLU A 145 5.53 -1.22 5.99
N ALA A 146 5.86 -2.33 6.65
CA ALA A 146 7.10 -3.08 6.49
C ALA A 146 8.35 -2.20 6.37
N SER A 147 8.65 -1.38 7.39
CA SER A 147 10.03 -0.95 7.62
C SER A 147 10.87 -2.20 7.84
N GLY A 148 11.51 -2.66 6.78
CA GLY A 148 12.69 -3.50 6.87
C GLY A 148 13.82 -2.67 7.48
N SER A 149 13.86 -2.60 8.81
CA SER A 149 15.09 -2.39 9.57
C SER A 149 14.87 -2.59 11.07
N GLN A 150 15.50 -3.66 11.57
CA GLN A 150 16.13 -3.84 12.90
C GLN A 150 15.20 -3.75 14.13
N ARG A 151 15.04 -4.79 14.96
CA ARG A 151 15.99 -5.81 15.46
C ARG A 151 15.34 -7.17 15.57
#